data_AF-A0A6I3FNW7-F1
#
_entry.id   AF-A0A6I3FNW7-F1
#
_cell.length_a   1.000
_cell.length_b   1.000
_cell.length_c   1.000
_cell.angle_alpha   90.00
_cell.angle_beta   90.00
_cell.angle_gamma   90.00
#
_symmetry.space_group_name_H-M   'P 1'
#
loop_
_entity.id
_entity.type
_entity.pdbx_description
1 polymer ?
#
loop_
_entity_poly.entity_id
_entity_poly.type
_entity_poly.pdbx_seq_one_letter_code
_entity_poly.pdbx_strand_id
1 'polypeptide(L)'
;KGEFRVGGSDVLIGEFIIQDIAEPIQVWMSASQFEYWKHTHLTIDVVVGRGGGFSLESPEGKRFLIRSRLFSDDEWALLENSPVKTGA
;
A
#
# COMPACT_ATOMS: atom_id res chain seq x y z
N LYS A 1 10.86 -1.73 15.05
CA LYS A 1 10.46 -1.03 13.82
C LYS A 1 8.95 -1.16 13.72
N GLY A 2 8.21 -0.04 13.86
CA GLY A 2 6.74 -0.01 13.97
C GLY A 2 6.15 -0.81 15.15
N GLU A 3 4.88 -0.57 15.48
CA GLU A 3 4.06 -1.50 16.29
C GLU A 3 3.46 -2.62 15.43
N PHE A 4 3.33 -2.38 14.12
CA PHE A 4 2.81 -3.34 13.15
C PHE A 4 3.86 -4.42 12.84
N ARG A 5 3.52 -5.68 13.10
CA ARG A 5 4.39 -6.83 12.81
C ARG A 5 4.08 -7.38 11.42
N VAL A 6 5.11 -7.49 10.59
CA VAL A 6 5.06 -8.12 9.27
C VAL A 6 5.61 -9.54 9.36
N GLY A 7 4.97 -10.47 8.65
CA GLY A 7 5.39 -11.86 8.52
C GLY A 7 5.80 -12.23 7.10
N GLY A 8 6.23 -13.48 6.90
CA GLY A 8 6.67 -13.96 5.59
C GLY A 8 5.57 -14.01 4.52
N SER A 9 4.30 -13.94 4.93
CA SER A 9 3.15 -13.86 4.02
C SER A 9 2.72 -12.42 3.73
N ASP A 10 3.40 -11.42 4.26
CA ASP A 10 3.15 -10.01 3.95
C ASP A 10 4.09 -9.57 2.84
N VAL A 11 3.51 -9.06 1.77
CA VAL A 11 4.20 -8.57 0.58
C VAL A 11 4.34 -7.05 0.67
N LEU A 12 5.56 -6.53 0.48
CA LEU A 12 5.80 -5.10 0.37
C LEU A 12 5.38 -4.62 -1.02
N ILE A 13 4.37 -3.76 -1.09
CA ILE A 13 3.80 -3.27 -2.36
C ILE A 13 4.22 -1.83 -2.69
N GLY A 14 4.83 -1.12 -1.76
CA GLY A 14 5.31 0.24 -1.99
C GLY A 14 5.83 0.91 -0.73
N GLU A 15 6.48 2.06 -0.92
CA GLU A 15 7.04 2.89 0.15
C GLU A 15 6.70 4.35 -0.13
N PHE A 16 6.19 5.07 0.88
CA PHE A 16 6.05 6.52 0.83
C PHE A 16 7.28 7.18 1.44
N ILE A 17 7.90 8.06 0.67
CA ILE A 17 8.99 8.91 1.14
C ILE A 17 8.38 10.30 1.42
N ILE A 18 8.34 10.68 2.69
CA ILE A 18 7.82 11.98 3.12
C ILE A 18 9.01 12.78 3.65
N GLN A 19 9.18 14.02 3.16
CA GLN A 19 10.35 14.85 3.42
C GLN A 19 10.70 14.98 4.92
N ASP A 20 9.69 15.07 5.79
CA ASP A 20 9.86 15.27 7.23
C ASP A 20 9.85 13.95 8.04
N ILE A 21 9.84 12.80 7.37
CA ILE A 21 9.88 11.48 8.00
C ILE A 21 11.15 10.75 7.54
N ALA A 22 12.06 10.51 8.47
CA ALA A 22 13.38 9.95 8.17
C ALA A 22 13.32 8.53 7.57
N GLU A 23 12.36 7.70 7.99
CA GLU A 23 12.18 6.35 7.47
C GLU A 23 11.01 6.30 6.46
N PRO A 24 11.16 5.62 5.30
CA PRO A 24 10.05 5.40 4.39
C PRO A 24 8.90 4.65 5.07
N ILE A 25 7.67 5.09 4.81
CA ILE A 25 6.48 4.40 5.30
C ILE A 25 6.17 3.25 4.35
N GLN A 26 6.32 2.03 4.84
CA GLN A 26 6.12 0.82 4.06
C GLN A 26 4.64 0.43 4.01
N VAL A 27 4.16 0.04 2.82
CA VAL A 27 2.81 -0.45 2.61
C VAL A 27 2.86 -1.95 2.33
N TRP A 28 2.16 -2.71 3.16
CA TRP A 28 2.15 -4.17 3.12
C TRP A 28 0.77 -4.69 2.74
N MET A 29 0.73 -5.80 2.02
CA MET A 29 -0.48 -6.51 1.62
C MET A 29 -0.30 -8.01 1.87
N SER A 30 -1.33 -8.70 2.36
CA SER A 30 -1.25 -10.15 2.52
C SER A 30 -1.05 -10.83 1.16
N ALA A 31 -0.29 -11.92 1.10
CA ALA A 31 0.01 -12.63 -0.15
C ALA A 31 -1.26 -13.00 -0.95
N SER A 32 -2.33 -13.40 -0.26
CA SER A 32 -3.63 -13.70 -0.91
C SER A 32 -4.27 -12.50 -1.58
N GLN A 33 -4.17 -11.32 -0.97
CA GLN A 33 -4.67 -10.08 -1.58
C GLN A 33 -3.72 -9.65 -2.69
N PHE A 34 -2.40 -9.77 -2.48
CA PHE A 34 -1.43 -9.44 -3.51
C PHE A 34 -1.69 -10.22 -4.80
N GLU A 35 -1.93 -11.53 -4.73
CA GLU A 35 -2.24 -12.32 -5.93
C GLU A 35 -3.47 -11.82 -6.68
N TYR A 36 -4.48 -11.32 -5.95
CA TYR A 36 -5.67 -10.74 -6.56
C TYR A 36 -5.43 -9.33 -7.12
N TRP A 37 -4.59 -8.51 -6.49
CA TRP A 37 -4.40 -7.09 -6.84
C TRP A 37 -3.12 -6.81 -7.64
N LYS A 38 -2.21 -7.77 -7.83
CA LYS A 38 -0.87 -7.56 -8.41
C LYS A 38 -0.87 -6.94 -9.80
N HIS A 39 -1.96 -7.11 -10.55
CA HIS A 39 -2.15 -6.52 -11.88
C HIS A 39 -2.74 -5.10 -11.85
N THR A 40 -2.74 -4.44 -10.69
CA THR A 40 -3.30 -3.10 -10.51
C THR A 40 -2.28 -2.10 -9.97
N HIS A 41 -2.30 -0.90 -10.54
CA HIS A 41 -1.70 0.28 -9.93
C HIS A 41 -2.62 0.77 -8.82
N LEU A 42 -2.11 0.84 -7.59
CA LEU A 42 -2.82 1.36 -6.43
C LEU A 42 -2.37 2.77 -6.12
N THR A 43 -3.33 3.69 -6.06
CA THR A 43 -3.12 5.04 -5.56
C THR A 43 -3.79 5.16 -4.19
N ILE A 44 -3.00 5.45 -3.17
CA ILE A 44 -3.49 5.73 -1.82
C ILE A 44 -3.52 7.25 -1.66
N ASP A 45 -4.70 7.77 -1.34
CA ASP A 45 -4.98 9.20 -1.28
C ASP A 45 -5.63 9.58 0.05
N VAL A 46 -5.59 10.87 0.39
CA VAL A 46 -6.25 11.44 1.57
C VAL A 46 -7.26 12.48 1.11
N VAL A 47 -8.52 12.25 1.41
CA VAL A 47 -9.62 13.13 1.01
C VAL A 47 -10.40 13.63 2.22
N VAL A 48 -11.09 14.76 2.08
CA VAL A 48 -12.03 15.23 3.11
C VAL A 48 -13.20 14.26 3.22
N GLY A 49 -13.56 13.92 4.46
CA GLY A 49 -14.70 13.05 4.74
C GLY A 49 -14.57 12.30 6.05
N ARG A 50 -15.59 11.51 6.37
CA ARG A 50 -15.60 10.66 7.57
C ARG A 50 -14.74 9.42 7.31
N GLY A 51 -13.66 9.25 8.07
CA GLY A 51 -12.86 8.03 8.10
C GLY A 51 -13.61 6.83 8.71
N GLY A 52 -13.01 5.65 8.59
CA GLY A 52 -13.51 4.46 9.26
C GLY A 52 -13.39 4.60 10.79
N GLY A 53 -14.26 3.93 11.56
CA GLY A 53 -14.31 4.11 13.02
C GLY A 53 -13.01 3.82 13.79
N PHE A 54 -12.03 3.16 13.15
CA PHE A 54 -10.71 2.85 13.71
C PHE A 54 -9.57 3.66 13.08
N SER A 55 -9.88 4.61 12.20
CA SER A 55 -8.87 5.37 11.46
C SER A 55 -8.46 6.62 12.23
N LEU A 56 -7.14 6.80 12.43
CA LEU A 56 -6.58 7.86 13.28
C LEU A 56 -6.82 9.28 12.76
N GLU A 57 -6.99 9.44 11.44
CA GLU A 57 -7.27 10.72 10.79
C GLU A 57 -8.74 11.14 10.88
N SER A 58 -9.63 10.27 11.36
CA SER A 58 -11.07 10.56 11.44
C SER A 58 -11.41 11.84 12.23
N PRO A 59 -10.77 12.14 13.38
CA PRO A 59 -10.97 13.40 14.09
C PRO A 59 -10.53 14.64 13.30
N GLU A 60 -9.66 14.48 12.29
CA GLU A 60 -9.23 15.57 11.41
C GLU A 60 -10.21 15.83 10.25
N GLY A 61 -11.33 15.09 10.18
CA GLY A 61 -12.29 15.21 9.08
C GLY A 61 -11.74 14.72 7.74
N LYS A 62 -10.75 13.81 7.78
CA LYS A 62 -10.14 13.18 6.62
C LYS A 62 -10.45 11.69 6.57
N ARG A 63 -10.17 11.09 5.42
CA ARG A 63 -10.15 9.63 5.23
C ARG A 63 -9.15 9.22 4.17
N PHE A 64 -8.57 8.03 4.33
CA PHE A 64 -7.85 7.39 3.24
C PHE A 64 -8.80 6.83 2.17
N LEU A 65 -8.39 6.94 0.90
CA LEU A 65 -9.08 6.37 -0.24
C LEU A 65 -8.07 5.65 -1.14
N ILE A 66 -8.32 4.36 -1.37
CA ILE A 66 -7.54 3.57 -2.33
C ILE A 66 -8.30 3.59 -3.66
N ARG A 67 -7.62 4.01 -4.72
CA ARG A 67 -8.10 3.87 -6.10
C ARG A 67 -7.21 2.87 -6.82
N SER A 68 -7.82 2.05 -7.66
CA SER A 68 -7.09 1.11 -8.49
C SER A 68 -7.37 1.37 -9.96
N ARG A 69 -6.37 1.07 -10.77
CA ARG A 69 -6.51 0.86 -12.21
C ARG A 69 -5.70 -0.37 -12.60
N LEU A 70 -6.07 -1.02 -13.69
CA LEU A 70 -5.19 -2.03 -14.27
C LEU A 70 -3.87 -1.37 -14.70
N PHE A 71 -2.78 -2.12 -14.56
CA PHE A 71 -1.54 -1.77 -15.27
C PHE A 71 -1.78 -1.85 -16.78
N SER A 72 -1.06 -1.03 -17.55
CA SER A 72 -0.95 -1.25 -18.99
C SER A 72 -0.13 -2.52 -19.27
N ASP A 73 -0.21 -3.03 -20.48
CA ASP A 73 0.56 -4.21 -20.89
C ASP A 73 2.07 -3.99 -20.71
N ASP A 74 2.57 -2.80 -21.04
CA ASP A 74 3.99 -2.43 -20.84
C ASP A 74 4.37 -2.37 -19.35
N GLU A 75 3.51 -1.78 -18.51
CA GLU A 75 3.73 -1.73 -17.06
C GLU A 75 3.73 -3.15 -16.47
N TRP A 76 2.80 -4.00 -16.89
CA TRP A 76 2.71 -5.37 -16.41
C TRP A 76 3.89 -6.23 -16.85
N ALA A 77 4.34 -6.11 -18.11
CA ALA A 77 5.48 -6.85 -18.63
C ALA A 77 6.77 -6.59 -17.84
N LEU A 78 6.94 -5.36 -17.32
CA LEU A 78 8.06 -5.00 -16.44
C LEU A 78 7.93 -5.61 -15.04
N LEU A 79 6.70 -5.69 -14.53
CA LEU A 79 6.42 -6.08 -13.14
C LEU A 79 6.26 -7.58 -12.94
N GLU A 80 5.73 -8.33 -13.91
CA GLU A 80 5.40 -9.76 -13.78
C GLU A 80 6.61 -10.62 -13.38
N ASN A 81 7.81 -10.22 -13.83
CA ASN A 81 9.06 -10.93 -13.56
C ASN A 81 9.90 -10.26 -12.44
N SER A 82 9.38 -9.21 -11.82
CA SER A 82 10.09 -8.51 -10.76
C SER A 82 9.99 -9.29 -9.44
N PRO A 83 11.09 -9.44 -8.68
CA PRO A 83 11.06 -10.12 -7.41
C PRO A 83 10.21 -9.33 -6.40
N VAL A 84 9.35 -10.06 -5.69
CA VAL A 84 8.49 -9.51 -4.65
C VAL A 84 9.17 -9.64 -3.29
N LYS A 85 9.23 -8.56 -2.52
CA LYS A 85 9.82 -8.56 -1.17
C LYS A 85 8.76 -8.98 -0.15
N THR A 86 9.13 -9.88 0.76
CA THR A 86 8.28 -10.33 1.88
C THR A 86 8.84 -9.86 3.22
N GLY A 87 8.00 -9.90 4.27
CA GLY A 87 8.37 -9.43 5.62
C GLY A 87 9.29 -10.35 6.43
N ALA A 88 9.60 -11.55 5.93
CA ALA A 88 10.53 -12.52 6.53
C ALA A 88 11.71 -12.81 5.61
#